data_AF-A0A952KU02-F1
#
_entry.id   AF-A0A952KU02-F1
#
_cell.length_a   1.000
_cell.length_b   1.000
_cell.length_c   1.000
_cell.angle_alpha   90.00
_cell.angle_beta   90.00
_cell.angle_gamma   90.00
#
_symmetry.space_group_name_H-M   'P 1'
#
loop_
_entity.id
_entity.type
_entity.pdbx_description
1 polymer ?
#
loop_
_entity_poly.entity_id
_entity_poly.type
_entity_poly.pdbx_seq_one_letter_code
_entity_poly.pdbx_strand_id
1 'polypeptide(L)'
;FYKQGPMWSADGKWIAYVSDKDGVENVYLFDPKTGEEKHPSPSKTTAQIFPALSPDCKWFTSQDQTGATHLTEIATGKDSIVAPATFFPGRAGFSANGKTLAIATIHPYTKRFREGTSDILLVDIATKKQAWHKPAPFESVTTRTEDGPVYSPTGKEMAFVMSDVLYTMPVDENGVPAGKAEPLNNEVTDAPTYNGDGSKLLYLNNGKLKLIDRKTKVITPVAVNLKYTPEQPTGSTVIHAGKFWKGSGPDVQTDVDVLVTGNRVVSVTPHGAKPAPPGAKVIEAPRTLITPSTTATGWAACGWPTASPRCATWLITPIVLSKRKKPLSPALPSVRVSLLRVRPSMASASITR
;
A
#
# COMPACT_ATOMS: atom_id res chain seq x y z
N PHE A 1 0.23 -13.43 -2.58
CA PHE A 1 0.57 -12.24 -1.79
C PHE A 1 0.44 -11.02 -2.63
N TYR A 2 -0.24 -10.02 -2.10
CA TYR A 2 -0.36 -8.72 -2.72
C TYR A 2 0.99 -7.99 -2.61
N LYS A 3 1.39 -7.26 -3.65
CA LYS A 3 2.63 -6.47 -3.70
C LYS A 3 2.29 -5.10 -4.27
N GLN A 4 2.60 -4.03 -3.55
CA GLN A 4 2.25 -2.68 -3.98
C GLN A 4 3.24 -1.62 -3.50
N GLY A 5 3.09 -0.40 -4.03
CA GLY A 5 3.86 0.80 -3.67
C GLY A 5 5.37 0.60 -3.74
N PRO A 6 5.95 0.12 -4.86
CA PRO A 6 7.38 -0.05 -4.97
C PRO A 6 8.07 1.32 -5.02
N MET A 7 9.25 1.42 -4.42
CA MET A 7 10.12 2.58 -4.54
C MET A 7 11.59 2.18 -4.45
N TRP A 8 12.45 2.93 -5.12
CA TRP A 8 13.90 2.72 -5.04
C TRP A 8 14.50 3.45 -3.83
N SER A 9 15.51 2.84 -3.22
CA SER A 9 16.44 3.55 -2.33
C SER A 9 17.29 4.54 -3.12
N ALA A 10 17.75 5.60 -2.46
CA ALA A 10 18.56 6.64 -3.11
C ALA A 10 19.90 6.09 -3.65
N ASP A 11 20.46 5.06 -3.01
CA ASP A 11 21.66 4.34 -3.48
C ASP A 11 21.39 3.35 -4.63
N GLY A 12 20.13 3.18 -5.04
CA GLY A 12 19.71 2.25 -6.10
C GLY A 12 19.89 0.77 -5.77
N LYS A 13 20.21 0.42 -4.53
CA LYS A 13 20.43 -0.97 -4.10
C LYS A 13 19.14 -1.72 -3.80
N TRP A 14 18.18 -1.06 -3.16
CA TRP A 14 16.97 -1.68 -2.63
C TRP A 14 15.73 -1.16 -3.33
N ILE A 15 14.75 -2.05 -3.47
CA ILE A 15 13.37 -1.70 -3.76
C ILE A 15 12.57 -1.94 -2.46
N ALA A 16 12.04 -0.88 -1.88
CA ALA A 16 11.02 -1.02 -0.83
C ALA A 16 9.66 -1.27 -1.47
N TYR A 17 8.86 -2.16 -0.88
CA TYR A 17 7.49 -2.44 -1.33
C TYR A 17 6.67 -3.05 -0.19
N VAL A 18 5.35 -3.00 -0.30
CA VAL A 18 4.43 -3.54 0.71
C VAL A 18 3.96 -4.93 0.30
N SER A 19 3.87 -5.86 1.24
CA SER A 19 3.26 -7.17 1.01
C SER A 19 2.54 -7.74 2.23
N ASP A 20 1.56 -8.59 1.99
CA ASP A 20 0.77 -9.29 3.02
C ASP A 20 1.31 -10.70 3.35
N LYS A 21 2.57 -10.99 2.98
CA LYS A 21 3.20 -12.31 3.16
C LYS A 21 3.14 -12.83 4.60
N ASP A 22 3.18 -11.93 5.58
CA ASP A 22 3.15 -12.27 7.01
C ASP A 22 1.73 -12.27 7.61
N GLY A 23 0.70 -12.02 6.79
CA GLY A 23 -0.71 -12.01 7.19
C GLY A 23 -1.28 -10.61 7.50
N VAL A 24 -0.40 -9.61 7.63
CA VAL A 24 -0.71 -8.18 7.59
C VAL A 24 0.25 -7.51 6.62
N GLU A 25 -0.12 -6.35 6.10
CA GLU A 25 0.73 -5.58 5.20
C GLU A 25 1.97 -5.07 5.94
N ASN A 26 3.15 -5.40 5.42
CA ASN A 26 4.44 -4.99 5.95
C ASN A 26 5.33 -4.44 4.84
N VAL A 27 6.29 -3.59 5.21
CA VAL A 27 7.32 -3.10 4.29
C VAL A 27 8.44 -4.13 4.16
N TYR A 28 8.75 -4.49 2.92
CA TYR A 28 9.86 -5.35 2.52
C TYR A 28 10.86 -4.54 1.72
N LEU A 29 12.14 -4.85 1.89
CA LEU A 29 13.27 -4.35 1.12
C LEU A 29 13.83 -5.51 0.30
N PHE A 30 13.90 -5.35 -1.01
CA PHE A 30 14.38 -6.36 -1.95
C PHE A 30 15.59 -5.84 -2.73
N ASP A 31 16.68 -6.59 -2.75
CA ASP A 31 17.84 -6.32 -3.61
C ASP A 31 17.65 -7.10 -4.92
N PRO A 32 17.38 -6.43 -6.05
CA PRO A 32 17.15 -7.11 -7.32
C PRO A 32 18.41 -7.74 -7.91
N LYS A 33 19.62 -7.37 -7.45
CA LYS A 33 20.88 -7.94 -7.94
C LYS A 33 21.17 -9.28 -7.28
N THR A 34 20.96 -9.38 -5.97
CA THR A 34 21.27 -10.58 -5.19
C THR A 34 20.05 -11.49 -4.98
N GLY A 35 18.85 -10.94 -5.09
CA GLY A 35 17.61 -11.61 -4.70
C GLY A 35 17.35 -11.62 -3.19
N GLU A 36 18.17 -10.90 -2.40
CA GLU A 36 18.01 -10.77 -0.96
C GLU A 36 16.72 -10.01 -0.63
N GLU A 37 15.99 -10.45 0.39
CA GLU A 37 14.79 -9.80 0.87
C GLU A 37 14.78 -9.74 2.41
N LYS A 38 14.44 -8.58 2.96
CA LYS A 38 14.26 -8.35 4.40
C LYS A 38 13.05 -7.46 4.69
N HIS A 39 12.56 -7.47 5.92
CA HIS A 39 11.46 -6.63 6.41
C HIS A 39 11.79 -6.13 7.83
N PRO A 40 12.52 -5.01 7.97
CA PRO A 40 13.23 -4.67 9.21
C PRO A 40 12.38 -4.52 10.49
N SER A 41 11.07 -4.32 10.39
CA SER A 41 10.19 -4.23 11.57
C SER A 41 8.79 -4.74 11.20
N PRO A 42 8.58 -6.06 11.11
CA PRO A 42 7.30 -6.59 10.69
C PRO A 42 6.27 -6.41 11.81
N SER A 43 5.20 -5.68 11.53
CA SER A 43 4.03 -5.62 12.40
C SER A 43 3.24 -6.92 12.31
N LYS A 44 2.56 -7.26 13.42
CA LYS A 44 1.65 -8.41 13.52
C LYS A 44 0.18 -7.99 13.60
N THR A 45 -0.08 -6.70 13.81
CA THR A 45 -1.41 -6.19 14.17
C THR A 45 -1.80 -4.93 13.42
N THR A 46 -0.82 -4.18 12.93
CA THR A 46 -1.02 -2.94 12.16
C THR A 46 -0.49 -3.13 10.74
N ALA A 47 -1.13 -2.50 9.77
CA ALA A 47 -0.61 -2.44 8.42
C ALA A 47 0.56 -1.44 8.35
N GLN A 48 1.50 -1.66 7.45
CA GLN A 48 2.47 -0.66 7.02
C GLN A 48 2.28 -0.44 5.52
N ILE A 49 1.75 0.71 5.15
CA ILE A 49 1.42 1.08 3.77
C ILE A 49 2.18 2.35 3.36
N PHE A 50 2.20 2.63 2.05
CA PHE A 50 2.85 3.81 1.46
C PHE A 50 4.28 4.06 1.96
N PRO A 51 5.21 3.10 1.75
CA PRO A 51 6.58 3.25 2.25
C PRO A 51 7.26 4.44 1.60
N ALA A 52 8.13 5.12 2.37
CA ALA A 52 9.12 6.06 1.86
C ALA A 52 10.50 5.74 2.46
N LEU A 53 11.59 5.83 1.68
CA LEU A 53 12.96 5.63 2.15
C LEU A 53 13.65 6.97 2.36
N SER A 54 14.42 7.09 3.43
CA SER A 54 15.26 8.27 3.67
C SER A 54 16.40 8.38 2.65
N PRO A 55 16.89 9.59 2.34
CA PRO A 55 18.00 9.79 1.40
C PRO A 55 19.28 9.06 1.82
N ASP A 56 19.52 8.91 3.12
CA ASP A 56 20.67 8.18 3.68
C ASP A 56 20.48 6.65 3.72
N CYS A 57 19.33 6.15 3.27
CA CYS A 57 18.96 4.73 3.23
C CYS A 57 18.97 4.02 4.60
N LYS A 58 18.93 4.77 5.71
CA LYS A 58 18.91 4.21 7.08
C LYS A 58 17.52 4.07 7.67
N TRP A 59 16.54 4.79 7.12
CA TRP A 59 15.19 4.85 7.66
C TRP A 59 14.16 4.60 6.57
N PHE A 60 12.99 4.12 6.99
CA PHE A 60 11.80 4.20 6.18
C PHE A 60 10.64 4.78 6.98
N THR A 61 9.70 5.43 6.30
CA THR A 61 8.39 5.75 6.85
C THR A 61 7.34 4.82 6.28
N SER A 62 6.26 4.66 7.03
CA SER A 62 5.03 4.01 6.56
C SER A 62 3.83 4.63 7.25
N GLN A 63 2.66 4.52 6.64
CA GLN A 63 1.40 4.83 7.29
C GLN A 63 0.81 3.54 7.88
N ASP A 64 0.19 3.64 9.05
CA ASP A 64 -0.63 2.56 9.60
C ASP A 64 -2.10 2.65 9.14
N GLN A 65 -2.91 1.65 9.48
CA GLN A 65 -4.33 1.63 9.10
C GLN A 65 -5.17 2.74 9.77
N THR A 66 -4.64 3.42 10.78
CA THR A 66 -5.28 4.58 11.42
C THR A 66 -4.93 5.88 10.71
N GLY A 67 -3.88 5.88 9.88
CA GLY A 67 -3.32 7.04 9.22
C GLY A 67 -2.23 7.73 10.05
N ALA A 68 -1.64 7.05 11.04
CA ALA A 68 -0.46 7.55 11.75
C ALA A 68 0.80 7.28 10.93
N THR A 69 1.76 8.21 10.96
CA THR A 69 3.03 8.06 10.26
C THR A 69 4.09 7.53 11.21
N HIS A 70 4.65 6.39 10.83
CA HIS A 70 5.74 5.71 11.51
C HIS A 70 7.08 6.07 10.85
N LEU A 71 8.13 6.11 11.64
CA LEU A 71 9.53 6.18 11.21
C LEU A 71 10.28 5.00 11.84
N THR A 72 10.84 4.16 10.99
CA THR A 72 11.50 2.92 11.36
C THR A 72 12.96 2.92 10.94
N GLU A 73 13.86 2.56 11.86
CA GLU A 73 15.28 2.35 11.57
C GLU A 73 15.49 0.99 10.88
N ILE A 74 16.09 0.99 9.69
CA ILE A 74 16.27 -0.23 8.88
C ILE A 74 17.25 -1.21 9.52
N ALA A 75 18.26 -0.71 10.23
CA ALA A 75 19.31 -1.56 10.80
C ALA A 75 18.83 -2.34 12.02
N THR A 76 18.03 -1.70 12.88
CA THR A 76 17.64 -2.25 14.18
C THR A 76 16.18 -2.69 14.24
N GLY A 77 15.35 -2.23 13.30
CA GLY A 77 13.90 -2.42 13.33
C GLY A 77 13.18 -1.54 14.35
N LYS A 78 13.90 -0.61 15.01
CA LYS A 78 13.30 0.30 15.98
C LYS A 78 12.30 1.21 15.27
N ASP A 79 11.07 1.24 15.78
CA ASP A 79 9.96 1.98 15.22
C ASP A 79 9.42 3.04 16.18
N SER A 80 8.94 4.16 15.64
CA SER A 80 8.24 5.18 16.41
C SER A 80 7.26 5.98 15.56
N ILE A 81 6.17 6.45 16.17
CA ILE A 81 5.26 7.39 15.52
C ILE A 81 5.92 8.76 15.45
N VAL A 82 6.06 9.29 14.23
CA VAL A 82 6.62 10.62 13.93
C VAL A 82 5.51 11.65 13.70
N ALA A 83 4.34 11.23 13.20
CA ALA A 83 3.15 12.07 13.07
C ALA A 83 1.90 11.30 13.52
N PRO A 84 0.98 11.93 14.27
CA PRO A 84 -0.26 11.30 14.71
C PRO A 84 -1.18 10.99 13.53
N ALA A 85 -2.21 10.19 13.79
CA ALA A 85 -3.20 9.82 12.80
C ALA A 85 -3.87 11.05 12.16
N THR A 86 -3.87 11.09 10.83
CA THR A 86 -4.66 12.03 10.04
C THR A 86 -5.61 11.27 9.11
N PHE A 87 -6.63 11.95 8.58
CA PHE A 87 -7.62 11.28 7.77
C PHE A 87 -7.08 11.01 6.36
N PHE A 88 -6.60 9.79 6.10
CA PHE A 88 -6.01 9.31 4.84
C PHE A 88 -4.74 10.05 4.38
N PRO A 89 -3.63 10.01 5.13
CA PRO A 89 -2.38 10.58 4.63
C PRO A 89 -1.84 9.81 3.41
N GLY A 90 -1.17 10.54 2.53
CA GLY A 90 -0.39 10.01 1.43
C GLY A 90 0.95 9.41 1.83
N ARG A 91 1.75 9.00 0.84
CA ARG A 91 3.17 8.66 1.05
C ARG A 91 3.92 9.89 1.57
N ALA A 92 4.76 9.70 2.60
CA ALA A 92 5.61 10.78 3.08
C ALA A 92 6.79 11.03 2.12
N GLY A 93 7.07 12.28 1.79
CA GLY A 93 8.30 12.69 1.09
C GLY A 93 9.38 13.09 2.10
N PHE A 94 10.57 12.53 2.01
CA PHE A 94 11.74 13.01 2.77
C PHE A 94 12.37 14.21 2.06
N SER A 95 12.59 15.29 2.81
CA SER A 95 13.51 16.35 2.38
C SER A 95 14.90 15.80 2.08
N ALA A 96 15.63 16.45 1.16
CA ALA A 96 16.94 15.97 0.70
C ALA A 96 17.98 15.84 1.83
N ASN A 97 17.85 16.66 2.88
CA ASN A 97 18.72 16.59 4.07
C ASN A 97 18.29 15.52 5.10
N GLY A 98 17.15 14.85 4.87
CA GLY A 98 16.60 13.80 5.73
C GLY A 98 16.01 14.26 7.06
N LYS A 99 15.75 15.56 7.27
CA LYS A 99 15.28 16.12 8.56
C LYS A 99 13.79 16.43 8.62
N THR A 100 13.18 16.71 7.47
CA THR A 100 11.77 17.05 7.33
C THR A 100 11.03 16.02 6.49
N LEU A 101 9.81 15.67 6.91
CA LEU A 101 8.84 14.95 6.09
C LEU A 101 7.77 15.91 5.57
N ALA A 102 7.33 15.71 4.33
CA ALA A 102 6.12 16.32 3.78
C ALA A 102 5.08 15.24 3.48
N ILE A 103 3.84 15.44 3.92
CA ILE A 103 2.76 14.45 3.78
C ILE A 103 1.52 15.17 3.26
N ALA A 104 1.01 14.78 2.09
CA ALA A 104 -0.30 15.26 1.67
C ALA A 104 -1.39 14.58 2.50
N THR A 105 -2.19 15.35 3.22
CA THR A 105 -3.28 14.81 4.05
C THR A 105 -4.39 15.84 4.20
N ILE A 106 -5.58 15.40 4.61
CA ILE A 106 -6.70 16.32 4.78
C ILE A 106 -6.44 17.22 5.99
N HIS A 107 -6.49 18.52 5.75
CA HIS A 107 -6.54 19.56 6.76
C HIS A 107 -8.00 20.02 6.93
N PRO A 108 -8.67 19.57 8.01
CA PRO A 108 -10.08 19.86 8.20
C PRO A 108 -10.34 21.37 8.37
N TYR A 109 -11.42 21.87 7.80
CA TYR A 109 -11.84 23.27 8.03
C TYR A 109 -12.23 23.53 9.48
N THR A 110 -12.69 22.49 10.17
CA THR A 110 -13.13 22.57 11.57
C THR A 110 -12.70 21.31 12.32
N LYS A 111 -12.66 21.39 13.65
CA LYS A 111 -12.38 20.22 14.50
C LYS A 111 -13.54 19.20 14.55
N ARG A 112 -14.73 19.57 14.06
CA ARG A 112 -15.95 18.75 14.20
C ARG A 112 -16.18 17.79 13.04
N PHE A 113 -15.72 18.17 11.86
CA PHE A 113 -16.03 17.52 10.60
C PHE A 113 -14.73 17.20 9.86
N ARG A 114 -14.72 16.11 9.09
CA ARG A 114 -13.52 15.63 8.40
C ARG A 114 -13.24 16.39 7.09
N GLU A 115 -14.20 17.17 6.61
CA GLU A 115 -14.15 17.93 5.38
C GLU A 115 -13.08 19.02 5.45
N GLY A 116 -12.28 19.12 4.39
CA GLY A 116 -11.12 20.00 4.31
C GLY A 116 -10.42 19.90 2.95
N THR A 117 -9.30 20.59 2.81
CA THR A 117 -8.41 20.49 1.63
C THR A 117 -7.31 19.47 1.88
N SER A 118 -6.78 18.88 0.81
CA SER A 118 -5.56 18.06 0.89
C SER A 118 -4.34 19.00 0.91
N ASP A 119 -3.95 19.39 2.11
CA ASP A 119 -2.80 20.26 2.38
C ASP A 119 -1.53 19.42 2.62
N ILE A 120 -0.39 20.11 2.73
CA ILE A 120 0.91 19.52 3.02
C ILE A 120 1.19 19.68 4.52
N LEU A 121 1.24 18.55 5.23
CA LEU A 121 1.73 18.48 6.61
C LEU A 121 3.26 18.30 6.59
N LEU A 122 3.98 19.28 7.13
CA LEU A 122 5.40 19.20 7.37
C LEU A 122 5.67 18.69 8.78
N VAL A 123 6.62 17.78 8.92
CA VAL A 123 7.01 17.20 10.20
C VAL A 123 8.53 17.24 10.33
N ASP A 124 9.02 17.97 11.32
CA ASP A 124 10.42 17.89 11.73
C ASP A 124 10.64 16.54 12.46
N ILE A 125 11.55 15.72 11.95
CA ILE A 125 11.73 14.34 12.41
C ILE A 125 12.26 14.29 13.85
N ALA A 126 13.18 15.20 14.21
CA ALA A 126 13.85 15.18 15.50
C ALA A 126 12.93 15.64 16.64
N THR A 127 12.18 16.72 16.40
CA THR A 127 11.33 17.38 17.40
C THR A 127 9.87 16.95 17.31
N LYS A 128 9.46 16.30 16.22
CA LYS A 128 8.06 15.98 15.86
C LYS A 128 7.16 17.21 15.73
N LYS A 129 7.76 18.41 15.61
CA LYS A 129 7.02 19.64 15.39
C LYS A 129 6.35 19.60 14.02
N GLN A 130 5.10 20.01 13.99
CA GLN A 130 4.26 19.99 12.79
C GLN A 130 3.97 21.41 12.31
N ALA A 131 3.90 21.57 10.99
CA ALA A 131 3.44 22.79 10.35
C ALA A 131 2.60 22.45 9.12
N TRP A 132 1.47 23.14 8.95
CA TRP A 132 0.62 22.98 7.79
C TRP A 132 0.98 23.99 6.71
N HIS A 133 1.00 23.54 5.47
CA HIS A 133 1.22 24.37 4.31
C HIS A 133 0.17 24.07 3.23
N LYS A 134 -0.50 25.12 2.74
CA LYS A 134 -1.45 24.99 1.63
C LYS A 134 -0.68 24.96 0.32
N PRO A 135 -0.96 24.02 -0.61
CA PRO A 135 -0.27 23.97 -1.90
C PRO A 135 -0.53 25.24 -2.75
N ALA A 136 -1.75 25.75 -2.70
CA ALA A 136 -2.15 27.07 -3.20
C ALA A 136 -3.46 27.53 -2.52
N PRO A 137 -3.87 28.80 -2.63
CA PRO A 137 -5.14 29.27 -2.07
C PRO A 137 -6.34 28.50 -2.63
N PHE A 138 -7.09 27.84 -1.73
CA PHE A 138 -8.30 27.05 -2.05
C PHE A 138 -8.08 25.81 -2.91
N GLU A 139 -6.84 25.40 -3.14
CA GLU A 139 -6.50 24.22 -3.93
C GLU A 139 -6.12 23.03 -3.04
N SER A 140 -5.96 21.85 -3.63
CA SER A 140 -5.61 20.60 -2.95
C SER A 140 -4.63 19.78 -3.77
N VAL A 141 -3.74 19.04 -3.08
CA VAL A 141 -2.98 17.97 -3.71
C VAL A 141 -3.95 16.86 -4.15
N THR A 142 -3.89 16.47 -5.42
CA THR A 142 -4.75 15.42 -6.01
C THR A 142 -4.44 14.06 -5.37
N THR A 143 -5.48 13.24 -5.11
CA THR A 143 -5.53 11.87 -4.51
C THR A 143 -4.65 11.51 -3.29
N ARG A 144 -3.72 12.37 -2.86
CA ARG A 144 -2.70 12.26 -1.79
C ARG A 144 -1.72 11.08 -1.89
N THR A 145 -2.16 9.93 -2.40
CA THR A 145 -1.43 8.66 -2.28
C THR A 145 -0.06 8.67 -2.96
N GLU A 146 -0.04 8.82 -4.29
CA GLU A 146 1.18 8.78 -5.11
C GLU A 146 1.52 10.16 -5.71
N ASP A 147 0.60 11.12 -5.63
CA ASP A 147 0.65 12.43 -6.30
C ASP A 147 1.51 13.47 -5.55
N GLY A 148 2.34 13.02 -4.63
CA GLY A 148 3.26 13.83 -3.86
C GLY A 148 2.71 14.32 -2.51
N PRO A 149 3.53 15.08 -1.75
CA PRO A 149 4.73 15.76 -2.23
C PRO A 149 5.97 14.87 -2.33
N VAL A 150 6.75 15.05 -3.39
CA VAL A 150 8.03 14.37 -3.61
C VAL A 150 9.12 15.43 -3.69
N TYR A 151 10.11 15.37 -2.81
CA TYR A 151 11.23 16.31 -2.85
C TYR A 151 12.16 16.01 -4.02
N SER A 152 12.69 17.07 -4.63
CA SER A 152 13.82 16.96 -5.56
C SER A 152 15.06 16.47 -4.80
N PRO A 153 15.87 15.56 -5.38
CA PRO A 153 17.16 15.16 -4.82
C PRO A 153 18.12 16.34 -4.61
N THR A 154 17.93 17.44 -5.34
CA THR A 154 18.72 18.67 -5.18
C THR A 154 18.38 19.46 -3.91
N GLY A 155 17.26 19.14 -3.25
CA GLY A 155 16.79 19.83 -2.05
C GLY A 155 16.21 21.23 -2.28
N LYS A 156 15.99 21.66 -3.53
CA LYS A 156 15.56 23.03 -3.87
C LYS A 156 14.06 23.19 -4.06
N GLU A 157 13.34 22.08 -4.21
CA GLU A 157 11.90 22.09 -4.46
C GLU A 157 11.24 20.74 -4.11
N MET A 158 9.91 20.74 -4.11
CA MET A 158 9.08 19.54 -4.14
C MET A 158 8.12 19.57 -5.34
N ALA A 159 7.77 18.40 -5.85
CA ALA A 159 6.75 18.22 -6.89
C ALA A 159 5.50 17.55 -6.30
N PHE A 160 4.34 17.89 -6.84
CA PHE A 160 3.06 17.28 -6.51
C PHE A 160 2.05 17.56 -7.63
N VAL A 161 0.93 16.84 -7.63
CA VAL A 161 -0.17 17.06 -8.56
C VAL A 161 -1.22 17.95 -7.89
N MET A 162 -1.66 18.98 -8.60
CA MET A 162 -2.73 19.88 -8.19
C MET A 162 -3.50 20.29 -9.45
N SER A 163 -4.82 20.37 -9.38
CA SER A 163 -5.68 20.69 -10.53
C SER A 163 -5.38 19.79 -11.75
N ASP A 164 -5.12 18.50 -11.47
CA ASP A 164 -4.77 17.43 -12.42
C ASP A 164 -3.46 17.60 -13.21
N VAL A 165 -2.65 18.62 -12.92
CA VAL A 165 -1.35 18.84 -13.60
C VAL A 165 -0.19 18.86 -12.63
N LEU A 166 1.03 18.73 -13.17
CA LEU A 166 2.26 18.68 -12.38
C LEU A 166 2.64 20.08 -11.90
N TYR A 167 2.75 20.27 -10.58
CA TYR A 167 3.26 21.48 -9.96
C TYR A 167 4.61 21.25 -9.30
N THR A 168 5.39 22.32 -9.18
CA THR A 168 6.60 22.39 -8.37
C THR A 168 6.56 23.58 -7.44
N MET A 169 7.07 23.43 -6.22
CA MET A 169 7.15 24.49 -5.22
C MET A 169 8.56 24.57 -4.64
N PRO A 170 9.19 25.76 -4.62
CA PRO A 170 10.51 25.95 -4.00
C PRO A 170 10.49 25.60 -2.51
N VAL A 171 11.59 25.03 -2.02
CA VAL A 171 11.81 24.78 -0.59
C VAL A 171 13.16 25.32 -0.15
N ASP A 172 13.27 25.65 1.13
CA ASP A 172 14.54 26.03 1.75
C ASP A 172 15.44 24.81 2.05
N GLU A 173 16.61 25.07 2.64
CA GLU A 173 17.57 24.03 3.03
C GLU A 173 17.03 22.99 4.02
N ASN A 174 15.94 23.30 4.71
CA ASN A 174 15.25 22.43 5.66
C ASN A 174 14.06 21.69 5.01
N GLY A 175 13.82 21.91 3.71
CA GLY A 175 12.68 21.34 3.00
C GLY A 175 11.35 22.03 3.30
N VAL A 176 11.37 23.23 3.88
CA VAL A 176 10.16 24.02 4.14
C VAL A 176 9.80 24.82 2.88
N PRO A 177 8.54 24.82 2.42
CA PRO A 177 8.09 25.64 1.30
C PRO A 177 8.49 27.11 1.46
N ALA A 178 9.18 27.64 0.45
CA ALA A 178 9.78 28.97 0.45
C ALA A 178 9.30 29.85 -0.71
N GLY A 179 8.32 29.38 -1.48
CA GLY A 179 7.78 30.08 -2.65
C GLY A 179 6.41 29.55 -3.06
N LYS A 180 5.85 30.13 -4.12
CA LYS A 180 4.58 29.68 -4.68
C LYS A 180 4.76 28.40 -5.49
N ALA A 181 3.71 27.59 -5.53
CA ALA A 181 3.61 26.48 -6.46
C ALA A 181 3.39 26.98 -7.89
N GLU A 182 4.17 26.49 -8.84
CA GLU A 182 4.08 26.83 -10.25
C GLU A 182 3.87 25.57 -11.09
N PRO A 183 3.00 25.61 -12.12
CA PRO A 183 2.78 24.46 -12.99
C PRO A 183 4.04 24.19 -13.83
N LEU A 184 4.41 22.92 -13.93
CA LEU A 184 5.54 22.44 -14.71
C LEU A 184 5.11 21.93 -16.08
N ASN A 185 3.86 21.48 -16.22
CA ASN A 185 3.24 21.07 -17.47
C ASN A 185 1.77 21.54 -17.53
N ASN A 186 1.07 21.18 -18.60
CA ASN A 186 -0.34 21.51 -18.85
C ASN A 186 -1.14 20.26 -19.29
N GLU A 187 -0.73 19.08 -18.83
CA GLU A 187 -1.38 17.81 -19.16
C GLU A 187 -1.60 16.95 -17.91
N VAL A 188 -2.62 16.08 -17.99
CA VAL A 188 -3.01 15.20 -16.87
C VAL A 188 -1.81 14.45 -16.32
N THR A 189 -1.57 14.54 -15.03
CA THR A 189 -0.39 13.99 -14.36
C THR A 189 -0.80 13.22 -13.12
N ASP A 190 -0.28 12.01 -12.96
CA ASP A 190 -0.30 11.28 -11.69
C ASP A 190 1.12 10.79 -11.33
N ALA A 191 1.33 10.50 -10.05
CA ALA A 191 2.49 9.78 -9.51
C ALA A 191 3.87 10.32 -9.96
N PRO A 192 4.19 11.61 -9.76
CA PRO A 192 5.46 12.19 -10.17
C PRO A 192 6.64 11.64 -9.35
N THR A 193 7.76 11.34 -9.99
CA THR A 193 8.99 10.88 -9.34
C THR A 193 10.23 11.48 -10.00
N TYR A 194 11.21 11.90 -9.20
CA TYR A 194 12.47 12.42 -9.73
C TYR A 194 13.44 11.30 -10.10
N ASN A 195 14.25 11.52 -11.13
CA ASN A 195 15.47 10.75 -11.32
C ASN A 195 16.56 11.18 -10.30
N GLY A 196 17.63 10.41 -10.18
CA GLY A 196 18.61 10.57 -9.09
C GLY A 196 19.34 11.93 -9.02
N ASP A 197 19.54 12.62 -10.14
CA ASP A 197 20.16 13.96 -10.16
C ASP A 197 19.13 15.11 -10.14
N GLY A 198 17.84 14.79 -10.14
CA GLY A 198 16.74 15.76 -10.18
C GLY A 198 16.58 16.50 -11.51
N SER A 199 17.32 16.15 -12.57
CA SER A 199 17.22 16.81 -13.88
C SER A 199 15.95 16.46 -14.65
N LYS A 200 15.25 15.38 -14.28
CA LYS A 200 14.02 14.91 -14.92
C LYS A 200 12.98 14.46 -13.92
N LEU A 201 11.71 14.62 -14.28
CA LEU A 201 10.56 14.07 -13.57
C LEU A 201 9.84 13.06 -14.46
N LEU A 202 9.67 11.84 -13.96
CA LEU A 202 8.80 10.82 -14.55
C LEU A 202 7.41 11.00 -13.97
N TYR A 203 6.38 10.89 -14.80
CA TYR A 203 4.99 10.93 -14.37
C TYR A 203 4.12 10.05 -15.26
N LEU A 204 2.94 9.70 -14.75
CA LEU A 204 1.90 8.98 -15.47
C LEU A 204 0.95 9.99 -16.13
N ASN A 205 0.62 9.77 -17.40
CA ASN A 205 -0.34 10.54 -18.17
C ASN A 205 -1.27 9.56 -18.89
N ASN A 206 -2.50 9.41 -18.40
CA ASN A 206 -3.52 8.53 -19.00
C ASN A 206 -3.01 7.10 -19.28
N GLY A 207 -2.35 6.48 -18.30
CA GLY A 207 -1.82 5.13 -18.44
C GLY A 207 -0.50 5.01 -19.21
N LYS A 208 0.09 6.12 -19.67
CA LYS A 208 1.40 6.15 -20.33
C LYS A 208 2.42 6.90 -19.48
N LEU A 209 3.66 6.40 -19.45
CA LEU A 209 4.74 7.11 -18.76
C LEU A 209 5.33 8.19 -19.66
N LYS A 210 5.65 9.34 -19.07
CA LYS A 210 6.34 10.46 -19.71
C LYS A 210 7.42 11.02 -18.78
N LEU A 211 8.47 11.55 -19.39
CA LEU A 211 9.54 12.28 -18.71
C LEU A 211 9.48 13.74 -19.14
N ILE A 212 9.54 14.65 -18.17
CA ILE A 212 9.80 16.08 -18.42
C ILE A 212 11.22 16.43 -18.00
N ASP A 213 11.97 17.03 -18.91
CA ASP A 213 13.27 17.61 -18.62
C ASP A 213 13.09 18.93 -17.85
N ARG A 214 13.73 19.06 -16.69
CA ARG A 214 13.50 20.18 -15.76
C ARG A 214 13.99 21.52 -16.29
N LYS A 215 15.03 21.51 -17.14
CA LYS A 215 15.67 22.70 -17.69
C LYS A 215 14.97 23.18 -18.96
N THR A 216 14.75 22.26 -19.88
CA THR A 216 14.21 22.56 -21.22
C THR A 216 12.68 22.48 -21.29
N LYS A 217 12.05 21.86 -20.28
CA LYS A 217 10.61 21.53 -20.23
C LYS A 217 10.13 20.61 -21.36
N VAL A 218 11.07 20.00 -22.10
CA VAL A 218 10.73 19.02 -23.14
C VAL A 218 10.15 17.77 -22.49
N ILE A 219 9.01 17.33 -23.01
CA ILE A 219 8.31 16.11 -22.58
C ILE A 219 8.57 15.00 -23.59
N THR A 220 9.01 13.84 -23.12
CA THR A 220 9.27 12.65 -23.94
C THR A 220 8.51 11.43 -23.41
N PRO A 221 7.83 10.65 -24.26
CA PRO A 221 7.20 9.40 -23.84
C PRO A 221 8.25 8.36 -23.42
N VAL A 222 7.91 7.53 -22.43
CA VAL A 222 8.73 6.41 -21.97
C VAL A 222 8.04 5.10 -22.34
N ALA A 223 8.68 4.32 -23.21
CA ALA A 223 8.17 3.01 -23.58
C ALA A 223 8.32 2.01 -22.43
N VAL A 224 7.22 1.38 -22.02
CA VAL A 224 7.21 0.31 -21.02
C VAL A 224 7.05 -1.03 -21.73
N ASN A 225 8.18 -1.69 -21.99
CA ASN A 225 8.21 -2.97 -22.68
C ASN A 225 8.25 -4.15 -21.69
N LEU A 226 7.37 -4.13 -20.69
CA LEU A 226 7.27 -5.21 -19.70
C LEU A 226 6.27 -6.26 -20.18
N LYS A 227 6.73 -7.51 -20.35
CA LYS A 227 5.86 -8.66 -20.58
C LYS A 227 5.67 -9.39 -19.26
N TYR A 228 4.43 -9.42 -18.76
CA TYR A 228 4.05 -10.21 -17.61
C TYR A 228 3.08 -11.31 -18.04
N THR A 229 3.38 -12.54 -17.67
CA THR A 229 2.43 -13.66 -17.76
C THR A 229 2.11 -14.08 -16.34
N PRO A 230 0.85 -13.91 -15.87
CA PRO A 230 0.45 -14.39 -14.56
C PRO A 230 0.74 -15.89 -14.44
N GLU A 231 1.36 -16.30 -13.34
CA GLU A 231 1.48 -17.72 -13.02
C GLU A 231 0.06 -18.28 -12.80
N GLN A 232 -0.32 -19.25 -13.64
CA GLN A 232 -1.60 -19.95 -13.52
C GLN A 232 -1.36 -21.28 -12.80
N PRO A 233 -2.05 -21.55 -11.68
CA PRO A 233 -2.03 -22.88 -11.10
C PRO A 233 -2.60 -23.88 -12.13
N THR A 234 -2.09 -25.12 -12.15
CA THR A 234 -2.54 -26.16 -13.10
C THR A 234 -3.21 -27.36 -12.41
N GLY A 235 -3.16 -27.44 -11.08
CA GLY A 235 -3.73 -28.53 -10.30
C GLY A 235 -5.14 -28.25 -9.77
N SER A 236 -5.71 -29.27 -9.12
CA SER A 236 -6.98 -29.17 -8.40
C SER A 236 -6.75 -29.05 -6.89
N THR A 237 -7.59 -28.28 -6.22
CA THR A 237 -7.65 -28.16 -4.76
C THR A 237 -9.10 -28.30 -4.32
N VAL A 238 -9.37 -29.19 -3.36
CA VAL A 238 -10.66 -29.28 -2.68
C VAL A 238 -10.52 -28.61 -1.32
N ILE A 239 -11.39 -27.65 -1.03
CA ILE A 239 -11.44 -26.96 0.26
C ILE A 239 -12.71 -27.39 0.97
N HIS A 240 -12.59 -28.21 2.01
CA HIS A 240 -13.70 -28.51 2.90
C HIS A 240 -13.91 -27.32 3.85
N ALA A 241 -15.06 -26.67 3.75
CA ALA A 241 -15.40 -25.47 4.50
C ALA A 241 -16.69 -25.64 5.31
N GLY A 242 -16.67 -25.19 6.55
CA GLY A 242 -17.85 -25.26 7.42
C GLY A 242 -18.99 -24.36 6.95
N LYS A 243 -18.69 -23.25 6.26
CA LYS A 243 -19.69 -22.36 5.65
C LYS A 243 -19.21 -21.81 4.31
N PHE A 244 -20.14 -21.58 3.40
CA PHE A 244 -19.93 -20.91 2.12
C PHE A 244 -21.10 -19.98 1.81
N TRP A 245 -20.81 -18.71 1.52
CA TRP A 245 -21.79 -17.75 1.02
C TRP A 245 -21.45 -17.39 -0.42
N LYS A 246 -22.41 -17.46 -1.34
CA LYS A 246 -22.16 -17.34 -2.79
C LYS A 246 -21.99 -15.90 -3.30
N GLY A 247 -21.98 -14.90 -2.42
CA GLY A 247 -21.86 -13.49 -2.82
C GLY A 247 -23.18 -12.81 -3.15
N SER A 248 -24.31 -13.52 -3.06
CA SER A 248 -25.64 -12.98 -3.37
C SER A 248 -26.73 -13.65 -2.52
N GLY A 249 -27.74 -12.87 -2.15
CA GLY A 249 -28.82 -13.30 -1.26
C GLY A 249 -28.36 -13.55 0.19
N PRO A 250 -29.28 -13.91 1.09
CA PRO A 250 -28.96 -14.16 2.50
C PRO A 250 -28.43 -15.58 2.77
N ASP A 251 -28.56 -16.50 1.80
CA ASP A 251 -28.38 -17.94 2.06
C ASP A 251 -26.91 -18.34 2.19
N VAL A 252 -26.59 -19.01 3.30
CA VAL A 252 -25.26 -19.59 3.59
C VAL A 252 -25.36 -21.11 3.52
N GLN A 253 -24.59 -21.72 2.63
CA GLN A 253 -24.40 -23.17 2.60
C GLN A 253 -23.48 -23.58 3.76
N THR A 254 -23.74 -24.71 4.37
CA THR A 254 -22.93 -25.26 5.47
C THR A 254 -22.32 -26.57 5.04
N ASP A 255 -21.12 -26.86 5.55
CA ASP A 255 -20.43 -28.14 5.36
C ASP A 255 -20.29 -28.52 3.88
N VAL A 256 -19.43 -27.79 3.17
CA VAL A 256 -19.28 -27.90 1.71
C VAL A 256 -17.84 -28.18 1.28
N ASP A 257 -17.71 -28.85 0.15
CA ASP A 257 -16.47 -28.95 -0.61
C ASP A 257 -16.47 -27.94 -1.76
N VAL A 258 -15.48 -27.04 -1.75
CA VAL A 258 -15.21 -26.11 -2.84
C VAL A 258 -14.07 -26.66 -3.69
N LEU A 259 -14.38 -27.10 -4.91
CA LEU A 259 -13.38 -27.54 -5.88
C LEU A 259 -12.86 -26.34 -6.67
N VAL A 260 -11.56 -26.13 -6.61
CA VAL A 260 -10.82 -25.15 -7.42
C VAL A 260 -9.90 -25.90 -8.37
N THR A 261 -10.01 -25.65 -9.67
CA THR A 261 -9.07 -26.19 -10.67
C THR A 261 -8.40 -25.02 -11.38
N GLY A 262 -7.06 -25.06 -11.36
CA GLY A 262 -6.24 -23.93 -11.76
C GLY A 262 -6.57 -22.68 -10.94
N ASN A 263 -7.13 -21.66 -11.59
CA ASN A 263 -7.53 -20.40 -10.95
C ASN A 263 -9.06 -20.19 -10.87
N ARG A 264 -9.86 -21.25 -11.03
CA ARG A 264 -11.33 -21.15 -11.05
C ARG A 264 -11.99 -22.09 -10.05
N VAL A 265 -13.02 -21.58 -9.38
CA VAL A 265 -13.98 -22.42 -8.64
C VAL A 265 -14.80 -23.19 -9.69
N VAL A 266 -14.71 -24.51 -9.66
CA VAL A 266 -15.41 -25.42 -10.58
C VAL A 266 -16.75 -25.85 -10.00
N SER A 267 -16.81 -26.11 -8.69
CA SER A 267 -18.05 -26.49 -8.02
C SER A 267 -18.01 -26.20 -6.52
N VAL A 268 -19.21 -26.03 -5.96
CA VAL A 268 -19.47 -26.05 -4.51
C VAL A 268 -20.56 -27.09 -4.28
N THR A 269 -20.28 -28.10 -3.47
CA THR A 269 -21.22 -29.19 -3.17
C THR A 269 -21.20 -29.52 -1.68
N PRO A 270 -22.23 -30.16 -1.11
CA PRO A 270 -22.15 -30.70 0.25
C PRO A 270 -20.89 -31.56 0.43
N HIS A 271 -20.30 -31.51 1.63
CA HIS A 271 -19.07 -32.22 1.94
C HIS A 271 -19.24 -33.73 1.72
N GLY A 272 -18.27 -34.34 1.02
CA GLY A 272 -18.29 -35.78 0.69
C GLY A 272 -19.27 -36.17 -0.43
N ALA A 273 -20.05 -35.25 -1.00
CA ALA A 273 -20.98 -35.56 -2.09
C ALA A 273 -20.27 -35.99 -3.39
N LYS A 274 -18.99 -35.61 -3.56
CA LYS A 274 -18.15 -36.01 -4.70
C LYS A 274 -16.75 -36.37 -4.20
N PRO A 275 -16.13 -37.43 -4.73
CA PRO A 275 -14.73 -37.72 -4.42
C PRO A 275 -13.82 -36.61 -4.96
N ALA A 276 -12.75 -36.31 -4.22
CA ALA A 276 -11.73 -35.38 -4.68
C ALA A 276 -11.07 -35.92 -5.98
N PRO A 277 -10.82 -35.07 -6.99
CA PRO A 277 -10.11 -35.50 -8.20
C PRO A 277 -8.75 -36.12 -7.86
N PRO A 278 -8.27 -37.12 -8.63
CA PRO A 278 -6.95 -37.70 -8.41
C PRO A 278 -5.84 -36.64 -8.37
N GLY A 279 -4.99 -36.69 -7.35
CA GLY A 279 -3.91 -35.72 -7.14
C GLY A 279 -4.37 -34.33 -6.69
N ALA A 280 -5.66 -34.13 -6.42
CA ALA A 280 -6.14 -32.88 -5.84
C ALA A 280 -5.57 -32.70 -4.43
N LYS A 281 -5.11 -31.48 -4.15
CA LYS A 281 -4.75 -31.10 -2.79
C LYS A 281 -6.03 -30.89 -1.97
N VAL A 282 -6.10 -31.50 -0.79
CA VAL A 282 -7.21 -31.29 0.14
C VAL A 282 -6.81 -30.27 1.20
N ILE A 283 -7.70 -29.32 1.49
CA ILE A 283 -7.56 -28.33 2.55
C ILE A 283 -8.75 -28.46 3.50
N GLU A 284 -8.48 -28.86 4.73
CA GLU A 284 -9.46 -28.95 5.80
C GLU A 284 -9.63 -27.61 6.51
N ALA A 285 -10.81 -27.01 6.37
CA ALA A 285 -11.17 -25.73 6.97
C ALA A 285 -12.61 -25.74 7.55
N PRO A 286 -12.98 -26.71 8.41
CA PRO A 286 -14.36 -26.89 8.89
C PRO A 286 -14.86 -25.75 9.79
N ARG A 287 -13.97 -24.85 10.25
CA ARG A 287 -14.31 -23.69 11.09
C ARG A 287 -14.27 -22.36 10.33
N THR A 288 -14.29 -22.42 8.99
CA THR A 288 -14.10 -21.27 8.10
C THR A 288 -15.39 -20.99 7.33
N LEU A 289 -15.77 -19.71 7.27
CA LEU A 289 -16.70 -19.19 6.27
C LEU A 289 -15.92 -18.73 5.04
N ILE A 290 -16.29 -19.26 3.88
CA ILE A 290 -15.80 -18.85 2.58
C ILE A 290 -16.78 -17.85 1.95
N THR A 291 -16.29 -16.68 1.53
CA THR A 291 -17.06 -15.67 0.79
C THR A 291 -16.28 -15.27 -0.49
N PRO A 292 -16.93 -15.11 -1.65
CA PRO A 292 -16.30 -14.48 -2.80
C PRO A 292 -16.02 -13.01 -2.47
N SER A 293 -14.81 -12.54 -2.74
CA SER A 293 -14.55 -11.10 -2.65
C SER A 293 -15.12 -10.38 -3.88
N THR A 294 -15.76 -9.25 -3.65
CA THR A 294 -15.75 -8.17 -4.62
C THR A 294 -14.38 -7.51 -4.52
N THR A 295 -13.60 -7.55 -5.58
CA THR A 295 -12.35 -6.79 -5.68
C THR A 295 -12.69 -5.30 -5.80
N ALA A 296 -13.07 -4.68 -4.70
CA ALA A 296 -12.82 -3.26 -4.52
C ALA A 296 -11.33 -3.15 -4.19
N THR A 297 -10.53 -2.91 -5.23
CA THR A 297 -9.10 -2.55 -5.14
C THR A 297 -8.80 -1.73 -3.89
N GLY A 298 -8.06 -2.32 -2.93
CA GLY A 298 -7.26 -1.69 -1.85
C GLY A 298 -7.83 -0.59 -0.94
N TRP A 299 -8.94 0.05 -1.29
CA TRP A 299 -9.35 1.35 -0.78
C TRP A 299 -10.65 1.26 0.04
N ALA A 300 -11.55 0.33 -0.31
CA ALA A 300 -12.80 0.14 0.43
C ALA A 300 -12.62 -0.65 1.75
N ALA A 301 -11.56 -1.48 1.86
CA ALA A 301 -11.32 -2.32 3.03
C ALA A 301 -10.92 -1.54 4.29
N CYS A 302 -10.43 -0.30 4.14
CA CYS A 302 -10.06 0.57 5.26
C CYS A 302 -11.17 1.53 5.71
N GLY A 303 -12.37 1.51 5.10
CA GLY A 303 -13.37 2.58 5.30
C GLY A 303 -14.75 2.20 5.83
N TRP A 304 -15.18 0.93 5.76
CA TRP A 304 -16.57 0.56 6.07
C TRP A 304 -16.68 -0.73 6.89
N PRO A 305 -16.92 -0.66 8.21
CA PRO A 305 -17.25 -1.85 8.99
C PRO A 305 -18.73 -2.17 8.82
N THR A 306 -19.06 -3.07 7.87
CA THR A 306 -20.37 -3.75 7.84
C THR A 306 -20.17 -5.24 8.08
N ALA A 307 -19.78 -5.65 9.29
CA ALA A 307 -19.86 -7.05 9.70
C ALA A 307 -20.01 -7.18 11.23
N SER A 308 -20.93 -8.05 11.66
CA SER A 308 -21.32 -8.27 13.04
C SER A 308 -20.26 -9.03 13.87
N PRO A 309 -20.25 -8.90 15.22
CA PRO A 309 -19.08 -9.24 16.05
C PRO A 309 -18.81 -10.73 16.31
N ARG A 310 -19.51 -11.67 15.67
CA ARG A 310 -19.57 -13.07 16.14
C ARG A 310 -18.99 -14.16 15.24
N CYS A 311 -18.31 -13.85 14.13
CA CYS A 311 -17.64 -14.87 13.30
C CYS A 311 -16.30 -14.39 12.75
N ALA A 312 -15.27 -15.25 12.83
CA ALA A 312 -14.05 -15.08 12.06
C ALA A 312 -14.41 -15.15 10.57
N THR A 313 -14.27 -14.03 9.86
CA THR A 313 -14.59 -13.94 8.43
C THR A 313 -13.31 -14.05 7.64
N TRP A 314 -13.28 -14.94 6.63
CA TRP A 314 -12.17 -15.06 5.70
C TRP A 314 -12.62 -14.55 4.32
N LEU A 315 -11.95 -13.53 3.81
CA LEU A 315 -12.18 -13.00 2.46
C LEU A 315 -11.37 -13.83 1.45
N ILE A 316 -12.00 -14.38 0.40
CA ILE A 316 -11.26 -14.90 -0.76
C ILE A 316 -10.86 -13.72 -1.65
N THR A 317 -9.69 -13.12 -1.43
CA THR A 317 -9.00 -12.43 -2.53
C THR A 317 -8.61 -13.47 -3.59
N PRO A 318 -8.42 -13.08 -4.88
CA PRO A 318 -8.01 -14.04 -5.90
C PRO A 318 -6.85 -14.89 -5.39
N ILE A 319 -7.02 -16.20 -5.46
CA ILE A 319 -6.07 -17.19 -4.95
C ILE A 319 -4.72 -16.98 -5.66
N VAL A 320 -3.77 -16.33 -4.99
CA VAL A 320 -2.38 -16.25 -5.45
C VAL A 320 -1.60 -17.39 -4.78
N LEU A 321 -1.56 -18.55 -5.45
CA LEU A 321 -0.66 -19.64 -5.10
C LEU A 321 0.75 -19.29 -5.60
N SER A 322 1.63 -18.78 -4.74
CA SER A 322 3.05 -18.59 -5.10
C SER A 322 3.91 -19.73 -4.54
N LYS A 323 4.64 -20.44 -5.40
CA LYS A 323 5.67 -21.42 -4.99
C LYS A 323 6.92 -20.69 -4.46
N ARG A 324 7.44 -21.09 -3.29
CA ARG A 324 8.86 -20.81 -2.92
C ARG A 324 9.76 -21.88 -3.53
N LYS A 325 10.85 -21.48 -4.20
CA LYS A 325 12.01 -22.34 -4.51
C LYS A 325 13.14 -22.05 -3.52
N LYS A 326 13.31 -22.90 -2.49
CA LYS A 326 14.58 -23.54 -2.05
C LYS A 326 14.45 -24.07 -0.60
N PRO A 327 15.10 -25.21 -0.26
CA PRO A 327 14.91 -25.91 1.00
C PRO A 327 16.07 -25.65 1.99
N LEU A 328 15.78 -25.72 3.30
CA LEU A 328 16.66 -26.24 4.36
C LEU A 328 15.83 -26.38 5.66
N SER A 329 15.88 -27.57 6.25
CA SER A 329 15.27 -28.03 7.51
C SER A 329 13.92 -28.79 7.40
N PRO A 330 13.76 -29.94 8.09
CA PRO A 330 12.55 -30.75 8.06
C PRO A 330 11.54 -30.19 9.08
N ALA A 331 10.79 -29.19 8.66
CA ALA A 331 9.56 -28.79 9.35
C ALA A 331 8.39 -28.99 8.38
N LEU A 332 7.30 -29.56 8.90
CA LEU A 332 6.05 -29.87 8.20
C LEU A 332 5.69 -28.82 7.12
N PRO A 333 5.26 -29.23 5.91
CA PRO A 333 4.90 -28.31 4.85
C PRO A 333 3.70 -27.45 5.27
N SER A 334 3.96 -26.23 5.73
CA SER A 334 2.93 -25.23 6.00
C SER A 334 2.58 -24.52 4.70
N VAL A 335 1.46 -24.87 4.10
CA VAL A 335 0.88 -24.08 3.01
C VAL A 335 -0.14 -23.13 3.61
N ARG A 336 0.26 -21.88 3.82
CA ARG A 336 -0.68 -20.80 4.17
C ARG A 336 -1.46 -20.38 2.94
N VAL A 337 -2.76 -20.60 2.96
CA VAL A 337 -3.71 -19.75 2.23
C VAL A 337 -3.62 -18.37 2.89
N SER A 338 -3.46 -17.29 2.12
CA SER A 338 -3.56 -15.92 2.64
C SER A 338 -4.98 -15.72 3.15
N LEU A 339 -5.13 -16.05 4.42
CA LEU A 339 -6.35 -16.05 5.19
C LEU A 339 -6.25 -14.77 6.01
N LEU A 340 -6.99 -13.72 5.62
CA LEU A 340 -7.06 -12.47 6.37
C LEU A 340 -7.95 -12.70 7.60
N ARG A 341 -7.36 -12.84 8.79
CA ARG A 341 -8.13 -12.99 10.03
C ARG A 341 -8.52 -11.59 10.50
N VAL A 342 -9.72 -11.14 10.17
CA VAL A 342 -10.27 -9.92 10.77
C VAL A 342 -10.64 -10.24 12.23
N ARG A 343 -9.83 -9.79 13.19
CA ARG A 343 -10.28 -9.64 14.59
C ARG A 343 -10.77 -8.19 14.74
N PRO A 344 -12.03 -7.95 15.13
CA PRO A 344 -12.43 -6.60 15.52
C PRO A 344 -11.63 -6.19 16.76
N SER A 345 -10.87 -5.08 16.66
CA SER A 345 -10.35 -4.41 17.84
C SER A 345 -11.51 -3.69 18.53
N MET A 346 -11.71 -3.95 19.82
CA MET A 346 -12.66 -3.22 20.64
C MET A 346 -12.29 -1.74 20.69
N ALA A 347 -13.11 -0.89 20.09
CA ALA A 347 -13.28 0.49 20.53
C ALA A 347 -14.72 0.60 21.06
N SER A 348 -14.89 0.30 22.34
CA SER A 348 -16.12 0.58 23.06
C SER A 348 -16.15 2.08 23.36
N ALA A 349 -16.95 2.84 22.62
CA ALA A 349 -17.53 4.08 23.13
C ALA A 349 -18.99 3.78 23.49
N SER A 350 -19.25 3.59 24.78
CA SER A 350 -20.59 3.48 25.31
C SER A 350 -21.30 4.82 25.15
N ILE A 351 -22.33 4.86 24.31
CA ILE A 351 -23.35 5.91 24.33
C ILE A 351 -24.54 5.30 25.07
N THR A 352 -24.70 5.62 26.35
CA THR A 352 -25.99 5.48 27.04
C THR A 352 -26.83 6.72 26.76
N ARG A 353 -28.12 6.48 26.49
CA ARG A 353 -29.16 7.48 26.22
C ARG A 353 -29.34 8.48 27.35
#